data_AF-A0A7S3GWY2-F1
#
_entry.id   AF-A0A7S3GWY2-F1
#
_cell.length_a   1.000
_cell.length_b   1.000
_cell.length_c   1.000
_cell.angle_alpha   90.00
_cell.angle_beta   90.00
_cell.angle_gamma   90.00
#
_symmetry.space_group_name_H-M   'P 1'
#
loop_
_entity.id
_entity.type
_entity.pdbx_description
1 polymer ?
#
loop_
_entity_poly.entity_id
_entity_poly.type
_entity_poly.pdbx_seq_one_letter_code
_entity_poly.pdbx_strand_id
1 'polypeptide(L)'
;VPTVLRENLLTPCSHWWLDSYPRLASPGGAGERLGMREVIQRAGETIFVPAGWWHAVLNHGWTIAVTENMLSPQTLARTWPMLSPDRRRSACLARAIRRLRPELLPVLRAGGEASGDEGSTVGSEHDKDDADFRMY
;
A
#
# COMPACT_ATOMS: atom_id res chain seq x y z
N VAL A 1 -23.94 4.14 -23.66
CA VAL A 1 -23.09 3.32 -22.76
C VAL A 1 -23.15 1.87 -23.23
N PRO A 2 -22.03 1.28 -23.66
CA PRO A 2 -21.97 -0.13 -24.08
C PRO A 2 -22.54 -1.09 -23.03
N THR A 3 -23.18 -2.18 -23.46
CA THR A 3 -23.92 -3.13 -22.60
C THR A 3 -23.05 -3.74 -21.49
N VAL A 4 -21.77 -3.99 -21.77
CA VAL A 4 -20.77 -4.51 -20.83
C VAL A 4 -20.50 -3.59 -19.64
N LEU A 5 -20.66 -2.27 -19.81
CA LEU A 5 -20.52 -1.33 -18.69
C LEU A 5 -21.69 -1.51 -17.72
N ARG A 6 -22.93 -1.74 -18.19
CA ARG A 6 -24.11 -1.88 -17.31
C ARG A 6 -24.04 -3.07 -16.35
N GLU A 7 -23.43 -4.17 -16.75
CA GLU A 7 -23.27 -5.35 -15.87
C GLU A 7 -22.24 -5.11 -14.76
N ASN A 8 -21.18 -4.37 -15.06
CA ASN A 8 -20.18 -3.98 -14.07
C ASN A 8 -20.69 -2.89 -13.11
N LEU A 9 -21.73 -2.14 -13.49
CA LEU A 9 -22.34 -1.08 -12.67
C LEU A 9 -23.09 -1.59 -11.42
N LEU A 10 -23.32 -2.90 -11.31
CA LEU A 10 -23.98 -3.53 -10.16
C LEU A 10 -22.98 -4.08 -9.12
N THR A 11 -21.67 -3.88 -9.31
CA THR A 11 -20.66 -4.28 -8.32
C THR A 11 -20.47 -3.19 -7.26
N PRO A 12 -20.08 -3.53 -6.02
CA PRO A 12 -19.83 -2.51 -5.00
C PRO A 12 -18.80 -1.44 -5.45
N CYS A 13 -17.84 -1.83 -6.29
CA CYS A 13 -16.77 -0.94 -6.77
C CYS A 13 -17.27 0.09 -7.80
N SER A 14 -18.31 -0.23 -8.59
CA SER A 14 -18.87 0.73 -9.55
C SER A 14 -19.72 1.82 -8.90
N HIS A 15 -20.20 1.60 -7.67
CA HIS A 15 -20.98 2.60 -6.94
C HIS A 15 -20.20 3.90 -6.72
N TRP A 16 -18.89 3.81 -6.45
CA TRP A 16 -18.05 5.01 -6.33
C TRP A 16 -18.08 5.86 -7.61
N TRP A 17 -18.05 5.22 -8.78
CA TRP A 17 -18.08 5.88 -10.09
C TRP A 17 -19.44 6.48 -10.44
N LEU A 18 -20.53 5.92 -9.91
CA LEU A 18 -21.89 6.43 -10.13
C LEU A 18 -22.25 7.56 -9.16
N ASP A 19 -21.82 7.45 -7.91
CA ASP A 19 -22.34 8.32 -6.83
C ASP A 19 -21.34 9.38 -6.38
N SER A 20 -20.07 9.02 -6.28
CA SER A 20 -19.01 9.89 -5.74
C SER A 20 -18.30 10.66 -6.85
N TYR A 21 -17.86 9.97 -7.90
CA TYR A 21 -17.08 10.58 -8.98
C TYR A 21 -17.78 11.78 -9.65
N PRO A 22 -19.09 11.73 -10.03
CA PRO A 22 -19.74 12.87 -10.68
C PRO A 22 -19.76 14.13 -9.81
N ARG A 23 -19.85 13.97 -8.48
CA ARG A 23 -19.81 15.09 -7.52
C ARG A 23 -18.42 15.69 -7.38
N LEU A 24 -17.38 14.85 -7.48
CA LEU A 24 -15.97 15.28 -7.43
C LEU A 24 -15.56 15.99 -8.72
N ALA A 25 -15.96 15.46 -9.88
CA ALA A 25 -15.57 15.93 -11.21
C ALA A 25 -16.46 17.07 -11.76
N SER A 26 -17.54 17.43 -11.07
CA SER A 26 -18.35 18.59 -11.43
C SER A 26 -17.50 19.88 -11.45
N PRO A 27 -17.77 20.85 -12.35
CA PRO A 27 -17.06 22.13 -12.36
C PRO A 27 -17.09 22.84 -10.99
N GLY A 28 -15.95 23.28 -10.48
CA GLY A 28 -15.83 23.84 -9.12
C GLY A 28 -16.00 22.80 -7.99
N GLY A 29 -16.06 21.52 -8.32
CA GLY A 29 -16.18 20.41 -7.40
C GLY A 29 -14.92 20.21 -6.55
N ALA A 30 -15.04 19.32 -5.55
CA ALA A 30 -13.92 19.05 -4.66
C ALA A 30 -12.72 18.43 -5.40
N GLY A 31 -12.93 17.75 -6.54
CA GLY A 31 -11.86 17.19 -7.34
C GLY A 31 -10.90 18.26 -7.86
N GLU A 32 -11.42 19.39 -8.36
CA GLU A 32 -10.60 20.51 -8.83
C GLU A 32 -9.81 21.14 -7.68
N ARG A 33 -10.48 21.43 -6.55
CA ARG A 33 -9.85 22.03 -5.36
C ARG A 33 -8.78 21.14 -4.73
N LEU A 34 -8.98 19.82 -4.73
CA LEU A 34 -8.05 18.85 -4.13
C LEU A 34 -6.97 18.38 -5.12
N GLY A 35 -7.03 18.83 -6.38
CA GLY A 35 -6.07 18.43 -7.41
C GLY A 35 -6.19 16.96 -7.82
N MET A 36 -7.42 16.43 -7.87
CA MET A 36 -7.70 15.07 -8.35
C MET A 36 -7.05 14.83 -9.71
N ARG A 37 -6.51 13.63 -9.91
CA ARG A 37 -5.85 13.22 -11.16
C ARG A 37 -6.66 12.14 -11.83
N GLU A 38 -6.95 12.35 -13.10
CA GLU A 38 -7.67 11.41 -13.94
C GLU A 38 -6.75 10.95 -15.07
N VAL A 39 -6.63 9.63 -15.22
CA VAL A 39 -5.74 9.02 -16.19
C VAL A 39 -6.43 7.84 -16.83
N ILE A 40 -6.17 7.65 -18.13
CA ILE A 40 -6.54 6.43 -18.86
C ILE A 40 -5.26 5.64 -19.07
N GLN A 41 -5.14 4.51 -18.37
CA GLN A 41 -4.03 3.59 -18.57
C GLN A 41 -4.25 2.76 -19.84
N ARG A 42 -3.29 2.76 -20.75
CA ARG A 42 -3.27 1.89 -21.93
C ARG A 42 -2.43 0.64 -21.69
N ALA A 43 -2.62 -0.36 -22.54
CA ALA A 43 -1.84 -1.60 -22.50
C ALA A 43 -0.34 -1.30 -22.62
N GLY A 44 0.45 -1.88 -21.72
CA GLY A 44 1.90 -1.66 -21.62
C GLY A 44 2.33 -0.46 -20.76
N GLU A 45 1.40 0.41 -20.35
CA GLU A 45 1.72 1.52 -19.45
C GLU A 45 1.78 1.07 -17.98
N THR A 46 2.65 1.72 -17.19
CA THR A 46 2.78 1.48 -15.75
C THR A 46 2.41 2.75 -14.99
N ILE A 47 1.56 2.61 -13.97
CA ILE A 47 1.20 3.71 -13.07
C ILE A 47 1.89 3.49 -11.73
N PHE A 48 2.64 4.51 -11.27
CA PHE A 48 3.12 4.56 -9.89
C PHE A 48 2.13 5.34 -9.03
N VAL A 49 1.57 4.69 -8.01
CA VAL A 49 0.67 5.31 -7.03
C VAL A 49 1.45 5.57 -5.74
N PRO A 50 1.71 6.83 -5.36
CA PRO A 50 2.44 7.12 -4.13
C PRO A 50 1.65 6.69 -2.88
N ALA A 51 2.38 6.32 -1.83
CA ALA A 51 1.77 5.97 -0.55
C ALA A 51 0.89 7.11 -0.01
N GLY A 52 -0.32 6.76 0.45
CA GLY A 52 -1.31 7.71 0.98
C GLY A 52 -2.21 8.37 -0.07
N TRP A 53 -2.02 8.08 -1.35
CA TRP A 53 -2.92 8.58 -2.39
C TRP A 53 -4.19 7.74 -2.48
N TRP A 54 -5.34 8.39 -2.28
CA TRP A 54 -6.64 7.81 -2.60
C TRP A 54 -6.71 7.56 -4.10
N HIS A 55 -7.08 6.35 -4.50
CA HIS A 55 -7.20 5.96 -5.90
C HIS A 55 -8.38 5.00 -6.10
N ALA A 56 -9.05 5.17 -7.23
CA ALA A 56 -10.13 4.30 -7.70
C ALA A 56 -9.81 3.90 -9.15
N VAL A 57 -10.03 2.62 -9.47
CA VAL A 57 -9.73 2.06 -10.81
C VAL A 57 -11.01 1.51 -11.41
N LEU A 58 -11.24 1.78 -12.70
CA LEU A 58 -12.32 1.22 -13.49
C LEU A 58 -11.76 0.54 -14.73
N ASN A 59 -12.09 -0.74 -14.90
CA ASN A 59 -11.70 -1.49 -16.09
C ASN A 59 -12.63 -1.13 -17.26
N HIS A 60 -12.07 -0.55 -18.31
CA HIS A 60 -12.79 -0.11 -19.51
C HIS A 60 -13.02 -1.26 -20.52
N GLY A 61 -13.44 -2.43 -20.01
CA GLY A 61 -13.59 -3.67 -20.77
C GLY A 61 -12.83 -4.83 -20.12
N TRP A 62 -12.47 -5.85 -20.92
CA TRP A 62 -11.64 -6.95 -20.46
C TRP A 62 -10.18 -6.48 -20.31
N THR A 63 -9.63 -6.64 -19.11
CA THR A 63 -8.31 -6.12 -18.75
C THR A 63 -7.54 -7.15 -17.93
N ILE A 64 -6.24 -7.28 -18.20
CA ILE A 64 -5.30 -7.99 -17.33
C ILE A 64 -4.20 -7.00 -16.91
N ALA A 65 -3.89 -6.97 -15.61
CA ALA A 65 -2.82 -6.16 -15.05
C ALA A 65 -2.17 -6.90 -13.85
N VAL A 66 -0.93 -6.54 -13.55
CA VAL A 66 -0.20 -6.97 -12.35
C VAL A 66 0.12 -5.73 -11.52
N THR A 67 0.00 -5.84 -10.20
CA THR A 67 0.30 -4.76 -9.26
C THR A 67 1.12 -5.29 -8.10
N GLU A 68 2.07 -4.49 -7.63
CA GLU A 68 2.89 -4.78 -6.47
C GLU A 68 2.90 -3.58 -5.53
N ASN A 69 2.64 -3.81 -4.25
CA ASN A 69 2.90 -2.83 -3.21
C ASN A 69 4.37 -2.95 -2.81
N MET A 70 5.14 -1.88 -2.94
CA MET A 70 6.57 -1.88 -2.63
C MET A 70 6.88 -1.03 -1.39
N LEU A 71 7.69 -1.58 -0.49
CA LEU A 71 8.37 -0.83 0.57
C LEU A 71 9.83 -0.61 0.17
N SER A 72 10.23 0.66 0.00
CA SER A 72 11.60 1.01 -0.34
C SER A 72 12.41 1.46 0.89
N PRO A 73 13.75 1.41 0.85
CA PRO A 73 14.60 1.99 1.89
C PRO A 73 14.25 3.45 2.22
N GLN A 74 13.90 4.25 1.21
CA GLN A 74 13.57 5.67 1.36
C GLN A 74 12.22 5.89 2.05
N THR A 75 11.30 4.94 1.93
CA THR A 75 9.96 5.02 2.53
C THR A 75 9.86 4.30 3.87
N LEU A 76 10.83 3.44 4.18
CA LEU A 76 10.88 2.63 5.41
C LEU A 76 10.72 3.46 6.68
N ALA A 77 11.41 4.60 6.80
CA ALA A 77 11.33 5.46 8.00
C ALA A 77 9.90 5.93 8.29
N ARG A 78 9.15 6.27 7.24
CA ARG A 78 7.76 6.74 7.34
C ARG A 78 6.78 5.59 7.56
N THR A 79 7.01 4.44 6.91
CA THR A 79 6.08 3.31 6.95
C THR A 79 6.29 2.41 8.18
N TRP A 80 7.49 2.40 8.77
CA TRP A 80 7.82 1.52 9.88
C TRP A 80 6.89 1.67 11.10
N PRO A 81 6.53 2.89 11.57
CA PRO A 81 5.58 3.03 12.67
C PRO A 81 4.19 2.46 12.39
N MET A 82 3.79 2.37 11.10
CA MET A 82 2.52 1.78 10.70
C MET A 82 2.60 0.25 10.62
N LEU A 83 3.78 -0.30 10.36
CA LEU A 83 4.03 -1.73 10.23
C LEU A 83 4.44 -2.40 11.55
N SER A 84 5.16 -1.69 12.42
CA SER A 84 5.67 -2.20 13.70
C SER A 84 4.61 -2.72 14.68
N PRO A 85 3.33 -2.27 14.65
CA PRO A 85 2.27 -2.89 15.45
C PRO A 85 2.02 -4.35 15.07
N ASP A 86 2.20 -4.74 13.79
CA ASP A 86 2.12 -6.14 13.36
C ASP A 86 3.41 -6.87 13.75
N ARG A 87 3.44 -7.42 14.97
CA ARG A 87 4.63 -8.08 15.54
C ARG A 87 5.19 -9.19 14.66
N ARG A 88 4.34 -9.96 13.99
CA ARG A 88 4.78 -11.08 13.13
C ARG A 88 5.49 -10.55 11.89
N ARG A 89 4.85 -9.67 11.13
CA ARG A 89 5.43 -9.14 9.89
C ARG A 89 6.63 -8.24 10.15
N SER A 90 6.57 -7.41 11.19
CA SER A 90 7.68 -6.53 11.57
C SER A 90 8.89 -7.33 12.06
N ALA A 91 8.72 -8.39 12.85
CA ALA A 91 9.84 -9.25 13.26
C ALA A 91 10.48 -9.96 12.05
N CYS A 92 9.66 -10.46 11.12
CA CYS A 92 10.14 -11.10 9.90
C CYS A 92 10.93 -10.12 9.01
N LEU A 93 10.39 -8.92 8.79
CA LEU A 93 11.08 -7.88 8.02
C LEU A 93 12.37 -7.43 8.74
N ALA A 94 12.35 -7.26 10.05
CA ALA A 94 13.56 -6.92 10.82
C ALA A 94 14.64 -8.00 10.71
N ARG A 95 14.27 -9.29 10.73
CA ARG A 95 15.20 -10.41 10.51
C ARG A 95 15.80 -10.36 9.10
N ALA A 96 14.96 -10.16 8.08
CA ALA A 96 15.41 -10.02 6.70
C ALA A 96 16.36 -8.81 6.53
N ILE A 97 16.03 -7.67 7.13
CA ILE A 97 16.88 -6.47 7.12
C ILE A 97 18.23 -6.72 7.80
N ARG A 98 18.24 -7.37 8.99
CA ARG A 98 19.50 -7.73 9.67
C ARG A 98 20.42 -8.58 8.80
N ARG A 99 19.85 -9.53 8.05
CA ARG A 99 20.59 -10.48 7.20
C ARG A 99 21.04 -9.86 5.87
N LEU A 100 20.15 -9.12 5.21
CA LEU A 100 20.34 -8.72 3.81
C LEU A 100 20.75 -7.26 3.64
N ARG A 101 20.32 -6.36 4.53
CA ARG A 101 20.47 -4.89 4.41
C ARG A 101 20.71 -4.23 5.77
N PRO A 102 21.76 -4.61 6.52
CA PRO A 102 21.97 -4.17 7.90
C PRO A 102 22.12 -2.66 8.06
N GLU A 103 22.47 -1.92 7.00
CA GLU A 103 22.55 -0.46 7.00
C GLU A 103 21.20 0.23 7.24
N LEU A 104 20.08 -0.48 7.09
CA LEU A 104 18.73 0.04 7.35
C LEU A 104 18.27 -0.14 8.81
N LEU A 105 19.05 -0.82 9.65
CA LEU A 105 18.68 -1.05 11.06
C LEU A 105 18.47 0.23 11.89
N PRO A 106 19.26 1.31 11.72
CA PRO A 106 19.01 2.56 12.46
C PRO A 106 17.61 3.12 12.21
N VAL A 107 17.07 2.94 11.00
CA VAL A 107 15.73 3.41 10.62
C VAL A 107 14.64 2.72 11.44
N LEU A 108 14.81 1.43 11.74
CA LEU A 108 13.85 0.66 12.54
C LEU A 108 13.82 1.11 14.01
N ARG A 109 14.96 1.58 14.53
CA ARG A 109 15.12 2.04 15.92
C ARG A 109 14.53 3.43 16.12
N ALA A 110 14.82 4.35 15.19
CA ALA A 110 14.34 5.74 15.24
C ALA A 110 12.80 5.85 15.20
N GLY A 111 12.11 4.91 14.53
CA GLY A 111 10.65 4.88 14.50
C GLY A 111 9.97 4.35 15.78
N GLY A 112 10.75 3.83 16.74
CA GLY A 112 10.24 3.24 18.00
C GLY A 112 10.23 4.19 19.20
N GLU A 113 10.87 5.36 19.10
CA GLU A 113 11.02 6.30 20.24
C GLU A 113 9.78 7.18 20.50
N ALA A 114 8.70 7.01 19.73
CA ALA A 114 7.42 7.71 19.97
C ALA A 114 6.48 7.00 20.97
N SER A 115 6.86 5.86 21.53
CA SER A 115 6.10 5.18 22.57
C SER A 115 7.04 4.42 23.51
N GLY A 116 7.62 5.14 24.45
CA GLY A 116 8.36 4.56 25.57
C GLY A 116 7.38 3.98 26.59
N ASP A 117 7.41 2.66 26.74
CA ASP A 117 7.15 2.01 28.02
C ASP A 117 8.18 0.88 28.19
N GLU A 118 8.82 0.86 29.34
CA GLU A 118 9.96 0.01 29.68
C GLU A 118 9.51 -1.40 30.05
N GLY A 119 10.28 -2.42 29.64
CA GLY A 119 10.03 -3.80 30.10
C GLY A 119 10.95 -4.84 29.49
N SER A 120 11.98 -5.23 30.25
CA SER A 120 12.88 -6.40 30.12
C SER A 120 12.16 -7.66 29.59
N THR A 121 12.76 -8.59 28.83
CA THR A 121 13.85 -9.50 29.26
C THR A 121 14.31 -10.36 28.07
N VAL A 122 15.58 -10.74 28.07
CA VAL A 122 16.23 -11.66 27.13
C VAL A 122 15.65 -13.08 27.22
N GLY A 123 15.32 -13.67 26.05
CA GLY A 123 15.05 -15.09 25.89
C GLY A 123 15.60 -15.55 24.53
N SER A 124 16.64 -16.39 24.57
CA SER A 124 17.23 -17.04 23.40
C SER A 124 16.37 -18.24 23.01
N GLU A 125 15.73 -18.19 21.84
CA GLU A 125 15.13 -19.37 21.23
C GLU A 125 15.64 -19.58 19.81
N HIS A 126 15.90 -20.85 19.56
CA HIS A 126 16.66 -21.44 18.50
C HIS A 126 15.90 -21.43 17.17
N ASP A 127 16.67 -21.17 16.12
CA ASP A 127 16.36 -21.06 14.71
C ASP A 127 15.49 -22.21 14.14
N LYS A 128 14.21 -21.95 13.82
CA LYS A 128 13.34 -22.89 13.06
C LYS A 128 12.32 -22.27 12.09
N ASP A 129 12.36 -20.96 11.83
CA ASP A 129 11.34 -20.29 10.99
C ASP A 129 11.86 -19.77 9.65
N ASP A 130 13.00 -20.28 9.17
CA ASP A 130 13.58 -19.87 7.86
C ASP A 130 12.77 -20.36 6.64
N ALA A 131 11.71 -21.16 6.84
CA ALA A 131 10.89 -21.74 5.78
C ALA A 131 9.66 -20.91 5.37
N ASP A 132 9.28 -19.87 6.13
CA ASP A 132 7.95 -19.24 5.97
C ASP A 132 7.97 -17.85 5.30
N PHE A 133 9.14 -17.38 4.85
CA PHE A 133 9.21 -16.14 4.08
C PHE A 133 9.07 -16.40 2.57
N ARG A 134 7.85 -16.71 2.14
CA ARG A 134 7.43 -16.52 0.76
C ARG A 134 6.57 -15.26 0.69
N MET A 135 7.12 -14.18 0.13
CA MET A 135 6.28 -13.17 -0.52
C MET A 135 5.65 -13.88 -1.73
N TYR A 136 4.35 -14.12 -1.67
CA TYR A 136 3.54 -14.41 -2.84
C TYR A 136 2.98 -13.09 -3.37
#